data_AF-A0A2P7NSI5-F1
#
_entry.id   AF-A0A2P7NSI5-F1
#
_cell.length_a   1.000
_cell.length_b   1.000
_cell.length_c   1.000
_cell.angle_alpha   90.00
_cell.angle_beta   90.00
_cell.angle_gamma   90.00
#
_symmetry.space_group_name_H-M   'P 1'
#
loop_
_entity.id
_entity.type
_entity.pdbx_description
1 polymer ?
#
loop_
_entity_poly.entity_id
_entity_poly.type
_entity_poly.pdbx_seq_one_letter_code
_entity_poly.pdbx_strand_id
1 'polypeptide(L)'
;MSKFARLVNNVAVDVVDGDPAEYFHPDIAAQFEEVPSNVEAGWVFADDVWSAGESSNSAETEVFQTVGVIKFKLLFTSPERVKAKELRASDALIDDFWSILDDPRTTEVDLNLSSIQNAIEYTLTAINAAGIAIDVGERKADILSARLL
;
A
#
# COMPACT_ATOMS: atom_id res chain seq x y z
N MET A 1 12.61 22.49 -30.68
CA MET A 1 11.59 23.28 -29.98
C MET A 1 12.25 23.84 -28.74
N SER A 2 12.12 25.14 -28.49
CA SER A 2 12.65 25.74 -27.25
C SER A 2 11.74 25.33 -26.09
N LYS A 3 12.37 24.99 -24.97
CA LYS A 3 11.69 24.61 -23.74
C LYS A 3 11.95 25.70 -22.71
N PHE A 4 10.96 26.00 -21.90
CA PHE A 4 11.09 27.03 -20.88
C PHE A 4 10.73 26.45 -19.52
N ALA A 5 11.46 26.87 -18.49
CA ALA A 5 11.16 26.49 -17.12
C ALA A 5 11.11 27.71 -16.20
N ARG A 6 10.21 27.68 -15.23
CA ARG A 6 10.21 28.61 -14.10
C ARG A 6 11.04 28.02 -12.97
N LEU A 7 12.01 28.78 -12.47
CA LEU A 7 12.90 28.33 -11.39
C LEU A 7 12.43 28.87 -10.04
N VAL A 8 12.28 27.99 -9.05
CA VAL A 8 12.06 28.35 -7.65
C VAL A 8 13.08 27.61 -6.80
N ASN A 9 13.93 28.35 -6.08
CA ASN A 9 15.03 27.78 -5.29
C ASN A 9 15.94 26.84 -6.11
N ASN A 10 16.32 27.24 -7.33
CA ASN A 10 17.09 26.44 -8.28
C ASN A 10 16.43 25.13 -8.74
N VAL A 11 15.11 24.97 -8.55
CA VAL A 11 14.34 23.82 -9.06
C VAL A 11 13.43 24.27 -10.19
N ALA A 12 13.44 23.54 -11.30
CA ALA A 12 12.45 23.72 -12.37
C ALA A 12 11.08 23.26 -11.87
N VAL A 13 10.20 24.18 -11.50
CA VAL A 13 8.88 23.84 -10.93
C VAL A 13 7.80 23.70 -12.00
N ASP A 14 7.89 24.50 -13.06
CA ASP A 14 6.96 24.48 -14.20
C ASP A 14 7.78 24.42 -15.48
N VAL A 15 7.48 23.48 -16.38
CA VAL A 15 8.20 23.30 -17.64
C VAL A 15 7.21 23.23 -18.80
N VAL A 16 7.43 24.05 -19.83
CA VAL A 16 6.57 24.14 -21.02
C VAL A 16 7.36 24.02 -22.33
N ASP A 17 6.72 23.39 -23.31
CA ASP A 17 7.21 23.29 -24.69
C ASP A 17 6.56 24.39 -25.54
N GLY A 18 7.22 25.54 -25.70
CA GLY A 18 6.69 26.70 -26.43
C GLY A 18 6.72 28.00 -25.62
N ASP A 19 6.23 29.09 -26.21
CA ASP A 19 6.27 30.43 -25.60
C ASP A 19 5.37 30.50 -24.33
N PRO A 20 5.94 30.74 -23.13
CA PRO A 20 5.17 30.87 -21.90
C PRO A 20 4.08 31.95 -21.95
N ALA A 21 4.23 33.00 -22.78
CA ALA A 21 3.24 34.07 -22.93
C ALA A 21 1.93 33.59 -23.59
N GLU A 22 1.95 32.45 -24.27
CA GLU A 22 0.74 31.82 -24.84
C GLU A 22 -0.09 31.07 -23.77
N TYR A 23 0.56 30.66 -22.67
CA TYR A 23 -0.04 29.80 -21.64
C TYR A 23 -0.32 30.52 -20.32
N PHE A 24 0.47 31.55 -20.00
CA PHE A 24 0.45 32.22 -18.70
C PHE A 24 0.25 33.73 -18.81
N HIS A 25 -0.23 34.34 -17.72
CA HIS A 25 -0.28 35.80 -17.60
C HIS A 25 1.14 36.40 -17.76
N PRO A 26 1.31 37.60 -18.35
CA PRO A 26 2.63 38.21 -18.59
C PRO A 26 3.56 38.23 -17.36
N ASP A 27 3.01 38.49 -16.17
CA ASP A 27 3.78 38.51 -14.91
C ASP A 27 4.34 37.14 -14.52
N ILE A 28 3.69 36.06 -14.96
CA ILE A 28 4.13 34.67 -14.74
C ILE A 28 5.02 34.21 -15.88
N ALA A 29 4.66 34.52 -17.13
CA ALA A 29 5.47 34.21 -18.31
C ALA A 29 6.88 34.83 -18.23
N ALA A 30 7.00 36.04 -17.67
CA ALA A 30 8.27 36.71 -17.45
C ALA A 30 9.20 36.00 -16.43
N GLN A 31 8.69 35.04 -15.64
CA GLN A 31 9.47 34.24 -14.69
C GLN A 31 10.06 32.97 -15.32
N PHE A 32 9.72 32.68 -16.57
CA PHE A 32 10.25 31.52 -17.28
C PHE A 32 11.58 31.87 -17.98
N GLU A 33 12.52 30.94 -17.92
CA GLU A 33 13.81 31.01 -18.58
C GLU A 33 13.94 29.89 -19.61
N GLU A 34 14.67 30.14 -20.70
CA GLU A 34 14.94 29.11 -21.71
C GLU A 34 15.88 28.05 -21.12
N VAL A 35 15.48 26.78 -21.24
CA VAL A 35 16.22 25.64 -20.69
C VAL A 35 16.50 24.59 -21.76
N PRO A 36 17.52 23.73 -21.58
CA PRO A 36 17.74 22.59 -22.46
C PRO A 36 16.49 21.72 -22.60
N SER A 37 16.29 21.14 -23.79
CA SER A 37 15.07 20.39 -24.12
C SER A 37 14.85 19.14 -23.25
N ASN A 38 15.92 18.62 -22.63
CA ASN A 38 15.88 17.47 -21.72
C ASN A 38 15.55 17.82 -20.27
N VAL A 39 15.41 19.10 -19.91
CA VAL A 39 15.02 19.49 -18.55
C VAL A 39 13.56 19.11 -18.29
N GLU A 40 13.30 18.51 -17.13
CA GLU A 40 11.95 18.16 -16.68
C GLU A 40 11.63 18.85 -15.36
N ALA A 41 10.34 18.91 -15.02
CA ALA A 41 9.91 19.45 -13.75
C ALA A 41 10.52 18.64 -12.59
N GLY A 42 10.97 19.32 -11.54
CA GLY A 42 11.69 18.75 -10.41
C GLY A 42 13.21 18.63 -10.62
N TRP A 43 13.75 18.97 -11.80
CA TRP A 43 15.20 19.02 -11.99
C TRP A 43 15.81 20.22 -11.25
N VAL A 44 17.01 20.02 -10.74
CA VAL A 44 17.79 21.00 -9.97
C VAL A 44 18.87 21.58 -10.87
N PHE A 45 19.05 22.89 -10.83
CA PHE A 45 20.14 23.61 -11.48
C PHE A 45 21.25 23.91 -10.45
N ALA A 46 22.36 23.18 -10.55
CA ALA A 46 23.53 23.32 -9.67
C ALA A 46 24.83 23.20 -10.47
N ASP A 47 25.84 24.00 -10.13
CA ASP A 47 27.15 24.02 -10.81
C ASP A 47 27.06 24.18 -12.35
N ASP A 48 26.14 25.04 -12.82
CA ASP A 48 25.81 25.25 -14.24
C ASP A 48 25.34 24.00 -15.00
N VAL A 49 24.90 22.96 -14.26
CA VAL A 49 24.41 21.70 -14.81
C VAL A 49 23.01 21.40 -14.29
N TRP A 50 22.16 20.94 -15.20
CA TRP A 50 20.84 20.39 -14.87
C TRP A 50 20.98 18.93 -14.48
N SER A 51 20.56 18.59 -13.26
CA SER A 51 20.44 17.21 -12.80
C SER A 51 19.00 16.90 -12.44
N ALA A 52 18.55 15.68 -12.73
CA ALA A 52 17.32 15.18 -12.15
C ALA A 52 17.38 15.38 -10.63
N GLY A 53 16.44 16.14 -10.08
CA GLY A 53 16.33 16.28 -8.63
C GLY A 53 16.10 14.92 -8.02
N GLU A 54 16.34 14.78 -6.71
CA GLU A 54 15.87 13.61 -6.00
C GLU A 54 14.38 13.48 -6.31
N SER A 55 14.03 12.43 -7.06
CA SER A 55 12.65 12.00 -7.20
C SER A 55 12.12 11.90 -5.79
N SER A 56 11.29 12.87 -5.39
CA SER A 56 10.40 12.67 -4.26
C SER A 56 9.49 11.57 -4.73
N ASN A 57 9.93 10.32 -4.52
CA ASN A 57 9.15 9.12 -4.72
C ASN A 57 7.86 9.40 -3.95
N SER A 58 6.80 9.75 -4.68
CA SER A 58 5.48 9.95 -4.11
C SER A 58 5.25 8.72 -3.27
N ALA A 59 5.12 8.89 -1.95
CA ALA A 59 5.03 7.77 -1.01
C ALA A 59 4.07 6.75 -1.63
N GLU A 60 4.59 5.58 -1.96
CA GLU A 60 3.81 4.47 -2.46
C GLU A 60 2.65 4.34 -1.48
N THR A 61 1.42 4.65 -1.93
CA THR A 61 0.24 4.54 -1.09
C THR A 61 0.23 3.09 -0.63
N GLU A 62 0.64 2.83 0.61
CA GLU A 62 0.59 1.48 1.15
C GLU A 62 -0.85 1.02 0.98
N VAL A 63 -1.05 0.02 0.12
CA VAL A 63 -2.37 -0.48 -0.20
C VAL A 63 -2.79 -1.28 1.02
N PHE A 64 -3.38 -0.61 2.01
CA PHE A 64 -3.86 -1.27 3.21
C PHE A 64 -4.94 -2.27 2.79
N GLN A 65 -4.64 -3.58 2.87
CA GLN A 65 -5.56 -4.63 2.47
C GLN A 65 -6.53 -4.90 3.62
N THR A 66 -7.41 -3.92 3.85
CA THR A 66 -8.50 -4.04 4.80
C THR A 66 -9.64 -4.83 4.18
N VAL A 67 -10.17 -5.79 4.92
CA VAL A 67 -11.31 -6.63 4.48
C VAL A 67 -12.40 -6.62 5.53
N GLY A 68 -13.67 -6.67 5.09
CA GLY A 68 -14.78 -6.85 6.03
C GLY A 68 -14.67 -8.18 6.78
N VAL A 69 -15.08 -8.21 8.06
CA VAL A 69 -14.93 -9.41 8.93
C VAL A 69 -15.57 -10.66 8.33
N ILE A 70 -16.73 -10.55 7.69
CA ILE A 70 -17.38 -11.70 7.05
C ILE A 70 -16.50 -12.22 5.91
N LYS A 71 -15.98 -11.33 5.06
CA LYS A 71 -15.06 -11.69 3.98
C LYS A 71 -13.81 -12.34 4.56
N PHE A 72 -13.23 -11.77 5.62
CA PHE A 72 -12.07 -12.31 6.32
C PHE A 72 -12.30 -13.76 6.76
N LYS A 73 -13.40 -14.05 7.47
CA LYS A 73 -13.74 -15.40 7.88
C LYS A 73 -13.89 -16.34 6.67
N LEU A 74 -14.45 -15.86 5.57
CA LEU A 74 -14.61 -16.65 4.34
C LEU A 74 -13.31 -16.89 3.56
N LEU A 75 -12.20 -16.22 3.90
CA LEU A 75 -10.87 -16.57 3.36
C LEU A 75 -10.39 -17.91 3.91
N PHE A 76 -10.84 -18.30 5.10
CA PHE A 76 -10.64 -19.65 5.63
C PHE A 76 -11.63 -20.62 4.98
N THR A 77 -11.19 -21.84 4.68
CA THR A 77 -12.06 -22.89 4.17
C THR A 77 -13.09 -23.32 5.23
N SER A 78 -14.19 -23.95 4.81
CA SER A 78 -15.19 -24.45 5.77
C SER A 78 -14.60 -25.45 6.79
N PRO A 79 -13.74 -26.43 6.39
CA PRO A 79 -13.07 -27.30 7.36
C PRO A 79 -12.18 -26.55 8.36
N GLU A 80 -11.41 -25.56 7.89
CA GLU A 80 -10.58 -24.71 8.76
C GLU A 80 -11.43 -23.99 9.81
N ARG A 81 -12.55 -23.37 9.41
CA ARG A 81 -13.45 -22.67 10.34
C ARG A 81 -14.09 -23.61 11.36
N VAL A 82 -14.51 -24.80 10.94
CA VAL A 82 -15.08 -25.80 11.86
C VAL A 82 -14.02 -26.24 12.87
N LYS A 83 -12.80 -26.52 12.41
CA LYS A 83 -11.70 -26.92 13.29
C LYS A 83 -11.29 -25.81 14.25
N ALA A 84 -11.18 -24.56 13.77
CA ALA A 84 -10.94 -23.40 14.61
C ALA A 84 -12.00 -23.29 15.72
N LYS A 85 -13.28 -23.45 15.38
CA LYS A 85 -14.39 -23.42 16.34
C LYS A 85 -14.28 -24.51 17.40
N GLU A 86 -13.87 -25.72 17.04
CA GLU A 86 -13.64 -26.81 18.00
C GLU A 86 -12.49 -26.46 18.97
N LEU A 87 -11.39 -25.93 18.44
CA LEU A 87 -10.20 -25.59 19.21
C LEU A 87 -10.43 -24.48 20.24
N ARG A 88 -11.43 -23.60 20.02
CA ARG A 88 -11.81 -22.55 20.99
C ARG A 88 -12.14 -23.10 22.38
N ALA A 89 -12.60 -24.34 22.49
CA ALA A 89 -12.90 -24.95 23.79
C ALA A 89 -11.66 -25.26 24.63
N SER A 90 -10.47 -25.36 24.00
CA SER A 90 -9.23 -25.79 24.65
C SER A 90 -8.07 -24.81 24.49
N ASP A 91 -8.13 -23.88 23.53
CA ASP A 91 -7.10 -22.89 23.25
C ASP A 91 -7.65 -21.48 23.45
N ALA A 92 -7.22 -20.84 24.55
CA ALA A 92 -7.67 -19.50 24.92
C ALA A 92 -7.21 -18.41 23.94
N LEU A 93 -6.09 -18.59 23.23
CA LEU A 93 -5.61 -17.61 22.25
C LEU A 93 -6.47 -17.64 20.98
N ILE A 94 -6.87 -18.83 20.55
CA ILE A 94 -7.83 -18.99 19.44
C ILE A 94 -9.19 -18.44 19.86
N ASP A 95 -9.66 -18.74 21.07
CA ASP A 95 -10.96 -18.24 21.52
C ASP A 95 -11.01 -16.72 21.61
N ASP A 96 -9.98 -16.07 22.15
CA ASP A 96 -9.89 -14.60 22.21
C ASP A 96 -9.94 -13.98 20.82
N PHE A 97 -9.05 -14.42 19.91
CA PHE A 97 -8.98 -13.89 18.55
C PHE A 97 -10.31 -14.04 17.79
N TRP A 98 -10.91 -15.23 17.82
CA TRP A 98 -12.17 -15.47 17.11
C TRP A 98 -13.35 -14.77 17.77
N SER A 99 -13.33 -14.56 19.09
CA SER A 99 -14.35 -13.77 19.80
C SER A 99 -14.33 -12.30 19.41
N ILE A 100 -13.14 -11.71 19.21
CA ILE A 100 -13.00 -10.33 18.70
C ILE A 100 -13.66 -10.20 17.32
N LEU A 101 -13.46 -11.20 16.45
CA LEU A 101 -14.09 -11.24 15.13
C LEU A 101 -15.61 -11.50 15.18
N ASP A 102 -16.14 -12.06 16.27
CA ASP A 102 -17.57 -12.30 16.47
C ASP A 102 -18.29 -11.07 17.05
N ASP A 103 -17.55 -10.10 17.60
CA ASP A 103 -18.11 -8.85 18.12
C ASP A 103 -18.74 -8.03 16.97
N PRO A 104 -20.02 -7.64 17.06
CA PRO A 104 -20.70 -6.90 15.99
C PRO A 104 -20.10 -5.51 15.73
N ARG A 105 -19.26 -4.98 16.62
CA ARG A 105 -18.54 -3.72 16.44
C ARG A 105 -17.28 -3.89 15.60
N THR A 106 -16.78 -5.11 15.45
CA THR A 106 -15.65 -5.42 14.57
C THR A 106 -16.18 -5.58 13.14
N THR A 107 -16.04 -4.53 12.34
CA THR A 107 -16.56 -4.51 10.96
C THR A 107 -15.51 -4.90 9.93
N GLU A 108 -14.24 -4.63 10.23
CA GLU A 108 -13.11 -4.76 9.31
C GLU A 108 -11.89 -5.38 9.99
N VAL A 109 -11.01 -5.97 9.18
CA VAL A 109 -9.74 -6.56 9.57
C VAL A 109 -8.67 -6.02 8.63
N ASP A 110 -7.61 -5.44 9.21
CA ASP A 110 -6.42 -5.03 8.47
C ASP A 110 -5.41 -6.19 8.42
N LEU A 111 -5.17 -6.71 7.22
CA LEU A 111 -4.26 -7.85 7.00
C LEU A 111 -2.77 -7.48 7.14
N ASN A 112 -2.43 -6.19 7.18
CA ASN A 112 -1.05 -5.73 7.37
C ASN A 112 -0.61 -5.74 8.83
N LEU A 113 -1.56 -5.80 9.78
CA LEU A 113 -1.22 -5.84 11.19
C LEU A 113 -0.50 -7.14 11.55
N SER A 114 0.70 -7.03 12.13
CA SER A 114 1.48 -8.21 12.56
C SER A 114 0.70 -9.08 13.56
N SER A 115 -0.16 -8.48 14.40
CA SER A 115 -1.03 -9.22 15.30
C SER A 115 -2.03 -10.11 14.55
N ILE A 116 -2.62 -9.61 13.47
CA ILE A 116 -3.54 -10.37 12.60
C ILE A 116 -2.78 -11.48 11.88
N GLN A 117 -1.61 -11.17 11.32
CA GLN A 117 -0.76 -12.17 10.64
C GLN A 117 -0.32 -13.30 11.58
N ASN A 118 0.05 -12.97 12.82
CA ASN A 118 0.42 -13.94 13.84
C ASN A 118 -0.78 -14.76 14.30
N ALA A 119 -1.97 -14.15 14.45
CA ALA A 119 -3.18 -14.86 14.81
C ALA A 119 -3.65 -15.85 13.72
N ILE A 120 -3.52 -15.47 12.44
CA ILE A 120 -3.76 -16.36 11.30
C ILE A 120 -2.81 -17.55 11.35
N GLU A 121 -1.50 -17.27 11.47
CA GLU A 121 -0.47 -18.32 11.50
C GLU A 121 -0.65 -19.28 12.69
N TYR A 122 -0.95 -18.73 13.88
CA TYR A 122 -1.23 -19.51 15.08
C TYR A 122 -2.45 -20.42 14.88
N THR A 123 -3.55 -19.85 14.37
CA THR A 123 -4.78 -20.61 14.08
C THR A 123 -4.52 -21.74 13.09
N LEU A 124 -3.82 -21.47 11.98
CA LEU A 124 -3.49 -22.48 10.97
C LEU A 124 -2.55 -23.57 11.51
N THR A 125 -1.56 -23.18 12.31
CA THR A 125 -0.64 -24.12 12.96
C THR A 125 -1.39 -25.08 13.89
N ALA A 126 -2.32 -24.56 14.70
CA ALA A 126 -3.15 -25.36 15.58
C ALA A 126 -4.10 -26.29 14.81
N ILE A 127 -4.72 -25.80 13.73
CA ILE A 127 -5.56 -26.60 12.83
C ILE A 127 -4.75 -27.75 12.21
N ASN A 128 -3.52 -27.48 11.78
CA ASN A 128 -2.61 -28.48 11.23
C ASN A 128 -2.21 -29.53 12.26
N ALA A 129 -1.83 -29.10 13.47
CA ALA A 129 -1.55 -30.00 14.59
C ALA A 129 -2.77 -30.84 14.99
N ALA A 130 -3.98 -30.33 14.78
CA ALA A 130 -5.24 -31.02 15.04
C ALA A 130 -5.72 -31.96 13.90
N GLY A 131 -4.87 -32.19 12.88
CA GLY A 131 -5.05 -33.25 11.88
C GLY A 131 -5.62 -32.81 10.53
N ILE A 132 -5.79 -31.50 10.29
CA ILE A 132 -6.10 -30.99 8.94
C ILE A 132 -4.77 -30.65 8.26
N ALA A 133 -4.33 -31.46 7.31
CA ALA A 133 -3.05 -31.21 6.62
C ALA A 133 -3.08 -29.88 5.85
N ILE A 134 -2.30 -28.90 6.30
CA ILE A 134 -2.18 -27.56 5.70
C ILE A 134 -0.71 -27.19 5.65
N ASP A 135 -0.24 -26.68 4.51
CA ASP A 135 1.00 -25.90 4.48
C ASP A 135 0.69 -24.51 5.05
N VAL A 136 1.11 -24.28 6.30
CA VAL A 136 0.80 -23.05 7.05
C VAL A 136 1.35 -21.81 6.33
N GLY A 137 2.52 -21.91 5.70
CA GLY A 137 3.16 -20.79 5.03
C GLY A 137 2.41 -20.38 3.77
N GLU A 138 2.12 -21.36 2.90
CA GLU A 138 1.36 -21.15 1.66
C GLU A 138 -0.06 -20.67 1.99
N ARG A 139 -0.74 -21.33 2.94
CA ARG A 139 -2.12 -20.99 3.30
C ARG A 139 -2.23 -19.61 3.95
N LYS A 140 -1.25 -19.19 4.74
CA LYS A 140 -1.16 -17.82 5.26
C LYS A 140 -1.04 -16.82 4.11
N ALA A 141 -0.16 -17.07 3.14
CA ALA A 141 0.01 -16.18 1.99
C ALA A 141 -1.30 -16.03 1.17
N ASP A 142 -2.04 -17.12 0.96
CA ASP A 142 -3.35 -17.07 0.29
C ASP A 142 -4.37 -16.19 1.03
N ILE A 143 -4.46 -16.34 2.36
CA ILE A 143 -5.37 -15.53 3.19
C ILE A 143 -4.96 -14.05 3.11
N LEU A 144 -3.66 -13.76 3.19
CA LEU A 144 -3.15 -12.39 3.11
C LEU A 144 -3.37 -11.76 1.74
N SER A 145 -3.47 -12.55 0.66
CA SER A 145 -3.82 -12.05 -0.67
C SER A 145 -5.30 -11.61 -0.79
N ALA A 146 -6.13 -11.85 0.24
CA ALA A 146 -7.58 -11.64 0.30
C ALA A 146 -8.38 -12.16 -0.91
N ARG A 147 -7.88 -13.21 -1.57
CA ARG A 147 -8.56 -13.88 -2.66
C ARG A 147 -9.37 -15.04 -2.08
N LEU A 148 -10.65 -15.09 -2.43
CA LEU A 148 -11.48 -16.26 -2.12
C LEU A 148 -11.00 -17.42 -2.99
N LEU A 149 -10.74 -18.57 -2.36
CA LEU A 149 -10.46 -19.84 -3.03
C LEU A 149 -11.71 -20.39 -3.71
#